data_AF-A0A9N9P328-F1
#
_entry.id   AF-A0A9N9P328-F1
#
_cell.length_a   1.000
_cell.length_b   1.000
_cell.length_c   1.000
_cell.angle_alpha   90.00
_cell.angle_beta   90.00
_cell.angle_gamma   90.00
#
_symmetry.space_group_name_H-M   'P 1'
#
loop_
_entity.id
_entity.type
_entity.pdbx_description
1 polymer ?
#
loop_
_entity_poly.entity_id
_entity_poly.type
_entity_poly.pdbx_seq_one_letter_code
_entity_poly.pdbx_strand_id
1 'polypeptide(L)' 'MSTSSNTEIYKQIDEYKEKLVAKGMYGDNFEILSLGEFIARKILLHEQDVGYVHNNKIEH' A
#
# COMPACT_ATOMS: atom_id res chain seq x y z
N MET A 1 15.86 8.24 9.12
CA MET A 1 14.80 7.78 10.05
C MET A 1 13.58 7.48 9.21
N SER A 2 13.25 6.20 9.00
CA SER A 2 12.23 5.78 8.03
C SER A 2 11.18 4.86 8.69
N THR A 3 10.70 5.25 9.87
CA THR A 3 9.62 4.55 10.58
C THR A 3 8.22 5.05 10.20
N SER A 4 8.10 6.16 9.43
CA SER A 4 6.80 6.68 9.01
C SER A 4 6.17 5.90 7.85
N SER A 5 6.97 5.35 6.92
CA SER A 5 6.46 4.84 5.65
C SER A 5 5.62 3.57 5.76
N ASN A 6 6.06 2.59 6.56
CA ASN A 6 5.33 1.32 6.67
C ASN A 6 4.04 1.48 7.47
N THR A 7 4.06 2.31 8.51
CA THR A 7 2.89 2.61 9.34
C THR A 7 1.78 3.29 8.53
N GLU A 8 2.16 4.20 7.63
CA GLU A 8 1.24 4.88 6.70
C GLU A 8 0.58 3.89 5.73
N ILE A 9 1.36 2.95 5.18
CA ILE A 9 0.85 1.92 4.25
C ILE A 9 -0.16 1.01 4.96
N TYR A 10 0.14 0.55 6.18
CA TYR A 10 -0.79 -0.29 6.95
C TYR A 10 -2.10 0.43 7.24
N LYS A 11 -2.04 1.71 7.64
CA LYS A 11 -3.25 2.52 7.86
C LYS A 11 -4.12 2.60 6.59
N GLN A 12 -3.51 2.85 5.44
CA GLN A 12 -4.21 2.92 4.15
C GLN A 12 -4.83 1.58 3.74
N ILE A 13 -4.19 0.46 4.08
CA ILE A 13 -4.74 -0.88 3.85
C ILE A 13 -5.98 -1.10 4.71
N ASP A 14 -5.95 -0.71 5.99
CA ASP A 14 -7.09 -0.88 6.89
C ASP A 14 -8.27 0.02 6.49
N GLU A 15 -8.00 1.28 6.12
CA GLU A 15 -9.02 2.17 5.54
C GLU A 15 -9.65 1.59 4.25
N TYR A 16 -8.86 0.88 3.44
CA TYR A 16 -9.37 0.23 2.24
C TYR A 16 -10.25 -0.99 2.55
N LYS A 17 -9.87 -1.80 3.55
CA LYS A 17 -10.72 -2.91 4.04
C LYS A 17 -12.07 -2.39 4.53
N GLU A 18 -12.10 -1.31 5.32
CA GLU A 18 -13.35 -0.71 5.78
C GLU A 18 -14.25 -0.27 4.61
N LYS A 19 -13.66 0.25 3.52
CA LYS A 19 -14.42 0.60 2.31
C LYS A 19 -14.99 -0.62 1.60
N LEU A 20 -14.28 -1.75 1.57
CA LEU A 20 -14.80 -2.99 1.01
C LEU A 20 -15.96 -3.54 1.86
N VAL A 21 -15.83 -3.47 3.19
CA VAL A 21 -16.91 -3.81 4.13
C VAL A 21 -18.14 -2.94 3.91
N ALA A 22 -17.96 -1.62 3.82
CA ALA A 22 -19.06 -0.67 3.59
C ALA A 22 -19.78 -0.90 2.25
N LYS A 23 -19.09 -1.48 1.26
CA LYS A 23 -19.67 -1.86 -0.05
C LYS A 23 -20.32 -3.24 -0.04
N GLY A 24 -20.36 -3.94 1.10
CA GLY A 24 -20.90 -5.29 1.21
C GLY A 24 -20.06 -6.35 0.52
N MET A 25 -18.79 -6.04 0.23
CA MET A 25 -17.88 -6.95 -0.47
C MET A 25 -17.10 -7.86 0.49
N TYR A 26 -17.30 -7.74 1.81
CA TYR A 26 -16.59 -8.55 2.80
C TYR A 26 -17.00 -10.01 2.73
N GLY A 27 -16.03 -10.91 2.58
CA GLY A 27 -16.21 -12.35 2.37
C GLY A 27 -16.45 -12.76 0.91
N ASP A 28 -16.42 -11.82 -0.04
CA ASP A 28 -16.54 -12.09 -1.47
C ASP A 28 -15.17 -12.41 -2.09
N ASN A 29 -15.14 -13.25 -3.12
CA ASN A 29 -13.94 -13.48 -3.94
C ASN A 29 -13.42 -12.16 -4.56
N PHE A 30 -14.31 -11.20 -4.81
CA PHE A 30 -13.93 -9.85 -5.24
C PHE A 30 -13.17 -9.05 -4.17
N GLU A 31 -13.34 -9.35 -2.88
CA GLU A 31 -12.58 -8.73 -1.79
C GLU A 31 -11.10 -9.05 -1.92
N ILE A 32 -10.77 -10.34 -2.08
CA ILE A 32 -9.40 -10.83 -2.12
C ILE A 32 -8.65 -10.22 -3.30
N LEU A 33 -9.31 -10.16 -4.46
CA LEU A 33 -8.74 -9.54 -5.66
C LEU A 33 -8.52 -8.04 -5.46
N SER A 34 -9.54 -7.33 -4.96
CA SER A 34 -9.48 -5.87 -4.76
C SER A 34 -8.45 -5.46 -3.71
N LEU A 35 -8.36 -6.21 -2.60
CA LEU A 35 -7.41 -5.96 -1.52
C LEU A 35 -5.99 -6.33 -1.94
N GLY A 36 -5.82 -7.45 -2.64
CA GLY A 36 -4.53 -7.89 -3.17
C GLY A 36 -3.94 -6.90 -4.18
N GLU A 37 -4.76 -6.40 -5.12
CA GLU A 37 -4.35 -5.37 -6.08
C GLU A 37 -3.95 -4.07 -5.38
N PHE A 38 -4.72 -3.64 -4.38
CA PHE A 38 -4.42 -2.43 -3.61
C PHE A 38 -3.07 -2.54 -2.87
N ILE A 39 -2.82 -3.65 -2.19
CA ILE A 39 -1.58 -3.89 -1.45
C ILE A 39 -0.38 -3.92 -2.41
N ALA A 40 -0.48 -4.63 -3.53
CA ALA A 40 0.58 -4.72 -4.53
C ALA A 40 0.98 -3.33 -5.07
N ARG A 41 0.00 -2.47 -5.34
CA ARG A 41 0.25 -1.08 -5.78
C ARG A 41 0.97 -0.25 -4.71
N LYS A 42 0.62 -0.42 -3.44
CA LYS A 42 1.28 0.31 -2.34
C LYS A 42 2.73 -0.10 -2.17
N ILE A 43 3.02 -1.40 -2.25
CA ILE A 43 4.38 -1.92 -2.19
C ILE A 43 5.19 -1.41 -3.39
N LEU A 44 4.66 -1.51 -4.61
CA LEU A 44 5.36 -1.05 -5.81
C LEU A 44 5.71 0.44 -5.75
N LEU A 45 4.76 1.29 -5.34
CA LEU A 45 5.01 2.72 -5.20
C LEU A 45 6.02 3.02 -4.09
N HIS A 46 5.98 2.27 -3.00
CA HIS A 46 6.94 2.41 -1.91
C HIS A 46 8.36 2.03 -2.37
N GLU A 47 8.52 0.93 -3.11
CA GLU A 47 9.81 0.51 -3.65
C GLU A 47 10.36 1.49 -4.70
N GLN A 48 9.49 2.06 -5.54
CA GLN A 48 9.87 3.09 -6.49
C GLN A 48 10.34 4.38 -5.79
N ASP A 49 9.62 4.81 -4.75
CA ASP A 49 9.99 6.00 -3.97
C ASP A 49 11.31 5.79 -3.21
N VAL A 50 11.48 4.64 -2.56
CA VAL A 50 12.74 4.27 -1.89
C VAL A 50 13.89 4.16 -2.89
N GLY A 51 13.67 3.54 -4.05
CA GLY A 51 14.66 3.42 -5.12
C GLY A 51 15.06 4.77 -5.70
N TYR A 52 14.11 5.68 -5.90
CA TYR A 52 14.36 7.05 -6.33
C TYR A 52 15.20 7.81 -5.29
N VAL A 53 14.83 7.76 -4.01
CA VAL A 53 15.58 8.39 -2.92
C VAL A 53 16.99 7.81 -2.76
N HIS A 54 17.17 6.51 -3.02
CA HIS A 54 18.48 5.85 -2.93
C HIS A 54 19.40 6.24 -4.10
N ASN A 55 18.90 6.25 -5.33
CA ASN A 55 19.67 6.68 -6.50
C ASN A 55 20.05 8.16 -6.44
N ASN A 56 19.14 9.02 -5.96
CA ASN A 56 19.39 10.45 -5.83
C ASN A 56 20.41 10.80 -4.72
N LYS A 57 20.80 9.84 -3.87
CA LYS A 57 21.86 9.99 -2.85
C LYS A 57 23.24 9.51 -3.32
N ILE A 58 23.31 8.71 -4.38
CA ILE A 58 24.59 8.19 -4.90
C ILE A 58 25.20 9.17 -5.92
N GLU A 59 24.39 10.05 -6.51
CA GLU A 59 24.83 11.02 -7.52
C GLU A 59 25.35 12.36 -6.97
N HIS A 60 25.53 12.49 -5.64
CA HIS A 60 26.02 13.72 -4.99
C HIS A 60 27.33 13.51 -4.22
#